data_AF-A0A9W6T1I9-F1
#
_entry.id   AF-A0A9W6T1I9-F1
#
_cell.length_a   1.000
_cell.length_b   1.000
_cell.length_c   1.000
_cell.angle_alpha   90.00
_cell.angle_beta   90.00
_cell.angle_gamma   90.00
#
_symmetry.space_group_name_H-M   'P 1'
#
loop_
_entity.id
_entity.type
_entity.pdbx_description
1 polymer ?
#
loop_
_entity_poly.entity_id
_entity_poly.type
_entity_poly.pdbx_seq_one_letter_code
_entity_poly.pdbx_strand_id
1 'polypeptide(L)'
;MFNGITIEYFGPAKEFTDNVSKDEIEFAELEKYSKHKGNDNDNGANDAINIVTLFKILNDKYDFKFIEFIIINCGIVLNCEYLELDRDLILDLFIKFKDNFNLIESQLVQQLFEIKLQNGDEIVIVPPVSSG
;
A
#
# COMPACT_ATOMS: atom_id res chain seq x y z
N MET A 1 -4.55 -12.76 -19.70
CA MET A 1 -4.01 -11.47 -19.20
C MET A 1 -4.25 -11.49 -17.71
N PHE A 2 -3.22 -11.20 -16.90
CA PHE A 2 -3.38 -11.13 -15.45
C PHE A 2 -4.35 -9.99 -15.09
N ASN A 3 -5.26 -10.24 -14.14
CA ASN A 3 -6.32 -9.31 -13.74
C ASN A 3 -6.08 -8.83 -12.31
N GLY A 4 -5.09 -7.97 -12.14
CA GLY A 4 -4.64 -7.47 -10.87
C GLY A 4 -3.53 -6.43 -11.03
N ILE A 5 -2.82 -6.19 -9.93
CA ILE A 5 -1.63 -5.33 -9.91
C ILE A 5 -0.39 -6.18 -9.68
N THR A 6 0.75 -5.68 -10.12
CA THR A 6 2.04 -6.30 -9.84
C THR A 6 2.89 -5.40 -8.97
N ILE A 7 3.63 -5.99 -8.02
CA ILE A 7 4.52 -5.26 -7.12
C ILE A 7 5.90 -5.88 -7.20
N GLU A 8 6.92 -5.09 -7.48
CA GLU A 8 8.31 -5.54 -7.51
C GLU A 8 9.10 -5.00 -6.32
N TYR A 9 9.93 -5.88 -5.74
CA TYR A 9 10.78 -5.60 -4.58
C TYR A 9 12.26 -5.73 -4.93
N PHE A 10 13.02 -4.70 -4.57
CA PHE A 10 14.46 -4.64 -4.80
C PHE A 10 15.24 -4.58 -3.49
N GLY A 11 16.54 -4.88 -3.56
CA GLY A 11 17.50 -4.69 -2.47
C GLY A 11 17.00 -5.17 -1.09
N PRO A 12 17.12 -4.36 -0.03
CA PRO A 12 16.75 -4.75 1.34
C PRO A 12 15.25 -5.04 1.55
N ALA A 13 14.35 -4.63 0.64
CA ALA A 13 12.93 -5.05 0.74
C ALA A 13 12.76 -6.57 0.65
N LYS A 14 13.72 -7.27 0.04
CA LYS A 14 13.73 -8.74 -0.05
C LYS A 14 13.93 -9.43 1.30
N GLU A 15 14.52 -8.75 2.28
CA GLU A 15 14.72 -9.28 3.64
C GLU A 15 13.41 -9.40 4.41
N PHE A 16 12.42 -8.56 4.08
CA PHE A 16 11.09 -8.58 4.70
C PHE A 16 10.11 -9.53 4.00
N THR A 17 10.43 -9.92 2.77
CA THR A 17 9.52 -10.68 1.89
C THR A 17 9.99 -12.12 1.69
N ASP A 18 10.81 -12.66 2.60
CA ASP A 18 11.40 -14.00 2.48
C ASP A 18 12.10 -14.23 1.12
N ASN A 19 12.77 -13.19 0.60
CA ASN A 19 13.41 -13.13 -0.71
C ASN A 19 12.48 -13.15 -1.94
N VAL A 20 11.17 -12.99 -1.75
CA VAL A 20 10.22 -12.77 -2.85
C VAL A 20 10.56 -11.44 -3.53
N SER A 21 10.74 -11.46 -4.85
CA SER A 21 11.05 -10.25 -5.62
C SER A 21 9.85 -9.64 -6.31
N LYS A 22 8.73 -10.36 -6.35
CA LYS A 22 7.52 -9.94 -7.06
C LYS A 22 6.28 -10.54 -6.42
N ASP A 23 5.27 -9.71 -6.24
CA ASP A 23 3.91 -10.13 -5.93
C ASP A 23 2.94 -9.77 -7.06
N GLU A 24 1.93 -10.62 -7.21
CA GLU A 24 0.81 -10.42 -8.11
C GLU A 24 -0.46 -10.48 -7.25
N ILE A 25 -1.18 -9.36 -7.13
CA ILE A 25 -2.39 -9.27 -6.32
C ILE A 25 -3.59 -9.15 -7.27
N GLU A 26 -4.49 -10.12 -7.23
CA GLU A 26 -5.71 -10.07 -8.04
C GLU A 26 -6.59 -8.88 -7.65
N PHE A 27 -7.24 -8.26 -8.64
CA PHE A 27 -8.11 -7.12 -8.38
C PHE A 27 -9.30 -7.48 -7.48
N ALA A 28 -9.78 -8.73 -7.55
CA ALA A 28 -10.81 -9.25 -6.68
C ALA A 28 -10.39 -9.33 -5.20
N GLU A 29 -9.09 -9.45 -4.92
CA GLU A 29 -8.56 -9.39 -3.55
C GLU A 29 -8.53 -7.96 -3.04
N LEU A 30 -8.05 -7.01 -3.86
CA LEU A 30 -8.08 -5.58 -3.56
C LEU A 30 -9.50 -5.09 -3.23
N GLU A 31 -10.51 -5.54 -3.98
CA GLU A 31 -11.91 -5.22 -3.70
C GLU A 31 -12.37 -5.68 -2.32
N LYS A 32 -11.91 -6.85 -1.84
CA LYS A 32 -12.30 -7.36 -0.51
C LYS A 32 -11.73 -6.48 0.61
N TYR A 33 -10.50 -6.02 0.45
CA TYR A 33 -9.83 -5.12 1.39
C TYR A 33 -10.40 -3.71 1.38
N SER A 34 -10.89 -3.27 0.22
CA SER A 34 -11.55 -1.98 0.06
C SER A 34 -12.92 -1.95 0.75
N LYS A 35 -13.71 -3.04 0.64
CA LYS A 35 -15.08 -3.16 1.17
C LYS A 35 -15.17 -3.43 2.68
N HIS A 36 -14.05 -3.61 3.40
CA HIS A 36 -14.08 -3.90 4.83
C HIS A 36 -14.05 -2.61 5.68
N LYS A 37 -15.19 -2.34 6.34
CA LYS A 37 -15.52 -1.29 7.33
C LYS A 37 -15.94 0.10 6.81
N GLY A 38 -17.10 0.15 6.16
CA GLY A 38 -18.05 1.27 6.24
C GLY A 38 -19.43 0.71 6.57
N ASN A 39 -20.17 1.33 7.50
CA ASN A 39 -21.54 0.92 7.87
C ASN A 39 -22.42 0.69 6.63
N ASP A 40 -23.32 -0.29 6.69
CA ASP A 40 -24.36 -0.64 5.70
C ASP A 40 -25.37 0.48 5.36
N ASN A 41 -25.10 1.73 5.75
CA ASN A 41 -25.98 2.89 5.56
C ASN A 41 -25.36 4.03 4.73
N ASP A 42 -24.18 3.88 4.15
CA ASP A 42 -23.60 4.94 3.32
C ASP A 42 -23.98 4.78 1.84
N ASN A 43 -24.78 5.71 1.35
CA ASN A 43 -25.21 5.75 -0.04
C ASN A 43 -24.04 6.16 -0.94
N GLY A 44 -23.34 5.18 -1.51
CA GLY A 44 -22.67 5.33 -2.80
C GLY A 44 -21.36 6.11 -2.83
N ALA A 45 -20.59 6.11 -1.73
CA ALA A 45 -19.15 6.34 -1.87
C ALA A 45 -18.57 5.09 -2.57
N ASN A 46 -18.22 5.25 -3.84
CA ASN A 46 -17.50 4.24 -4.60
C ASN A 46 -16.17 4.01 -3.87
N ASP A 47 -16.09 2.98 -3.02
CA ASP A 47 -14.88 2.60 -2.26
C ASP A 47 -13.78 2.30 -3.27
N ALA A 48 -13.04 3.34 -3.64
CA ALA A 48 -12.01 3.24 -4.65
C ALA A 48 -10.85 2.44 -4.06
N ILE A 49 -10.42 1.40 -4.77
CA ILE A 49 -9.18 0.71 -4.46
C ILE A 49 -8.05 1.73 -4.61
N ASN A 50 -7.28 1.88 -3.54
CA ASN A 50 -6.24 2.89 -3.43
C ASN A 50 -4.98 2.30 -2.81
N ILE A 51 -3.92 3.10 -2.72
CA ILE A 51 -2.63 2.63 -2.20
C ILE A 51 -2.70 2.18 -0.72
N VAL A 52 -3.66 2.69 0.08
CA VAL A 52 -3.90 2.19 1.45
C VAL A 52 -4.39 0.75 1.42
N THR A 53 -5.23 0.38 0.45
CA THR A 53 -5.67 -1.01 0.24
C THR A 53 -4.46 -1.93 0.02
N LEU A 54 -3.49 -1.50 -0.78
CA LEU A 54 -2.25 -2.25 -0.98
C LEU A 54 -1.47 -2.41 0.33
N PHE A 55 -1.29 -1.33 1.10
CA PHE A 55 -0.56 -1.41 2.37
C PHE A 55 -1.23 -2.34 3.37
N LYS A 56 -2.57 -2.42 3.39
CA LYS A 56 -3.30 -3.39 4.22
C LYS A 56 -2.97 -4.83 3.84
N ILE A 57 -2.97 -5.15 2.54
CA ILE A 57 -2.64 -6.49 2.05
C ILE A 57 -1.19 -6.86 2.40
N LEU A 58 -0.25 -5.94 2.12
CA LEU A 58 1.16 -6.17 2.43
C LEU A 58 1.41 -6.29 3.92
N ASN A 59 0.67 -5.57 4.77
CA ASN A 59 0.75 -5.70 6.22
C ASN A 59 0.32 -7.09 6.68
N ASP A 60 -0.79 -7.59 6.14
CA ASP A 60 -1.29 -8.93 6.49
C ASP A 60 -0.35 -10.03 5.99
N LYS A 61 0.35 -9.79 4.87
CA LYS A 61 1.27 -10.75 4.26
C LYS A 61 2.66 -10.78 4.89
N TYR A 62 3.25 -9.62 5.15
CA TYR A 62 4.66 -9.49 5.56
C TYR A 62 4.87 -8.77 6.89
N ASP A 63 3.80 -8.40 7.59
CA ASP A 63 3.78 -7.66 8.85
C ASP A 63 3.97 -6.14 8.75
N PHE A 64 3.71 -5.49 9.89
CA PHE A 64 3.79 -4.04 10.02
C PHE A 64 5.20 -3.47 9.83
N LYS A 65 6.26 -4.21 10.20
CA LYS A 65 7.63 -3.72 10.05
C LYS A 65 8.00 -3.55 8.59
N PHE A 66 7.46 -4.40 7.70
CA PHE A 66 7.67 -4.21 6.28
C PHE A 66 7.03 -2.92 5.77
N ILE A 67 5.83 -2.61 6.24
CA ILE A 67 5.13 -1.39 5.83
C ILE A 67 5.81 -0.14 6.37
N GLU A 68 6.22 -0.18 7.64
CA GLU A 68 7.06 0.85 8.24
C GLU A 68 8.33 1.08 7.40
N PHE A 69 9.01 0.00 7.00
CA PHE A 69 10.18 0.08 6.13
C PHE A 69 9.89 0.74 4.78
N ILE A 70 8.80 0.36 4.10
CA ILE A 70 8.38 0.94 2.82
C ILE A 70 8.16 2.45 2.96
N ILE A 71 7.35 2.86 3.94
CA ILE A 71 6.92 4.25 4.11
C ILE A 71 8.10 5.15 4.49
N ILE A 72 8.94 4.68 5.41
CA ILE A 72 10.05 5.49 5.92
C ILE A 72 11.19 5.57 4.91
N ASN A 73 11.55 4.43 4.30
CA ASN A 73 12.84 4.32 3.61
C ASN A 73 12.71 4.26 2.09
N CYS A 74 11.59 3.76 1.56
CA CYS A 74 11.51 3.43 0.14
C CYS A 74 10.86 4.54 -0.68
N GLY A 75 11.33 4.75 -1.91
CA GLY A 75 10.50 5.35 -2.97
C GLY A 75 9.43 4.34 -3.41
N ILE A 76 8.24 4.84 -3.74
CA ILE A 76 7.18 4.04 -4.34
C ILE A 76 6.95 4.59 -5.74
N VAL A 77 7.06 3.73 -6.74
CA VAL A 77 6.83 4.08 -8.14
C VAL A 77 5.57 3.37 -8.61
N LEU A 78 4.63 4.12 -9.18
CA LEU A 78 3.41 3.61 -9.81
C LEU A 78 3.49 3.92 -11.30
N ASN A 79 3.44 2.91 -12.17
CA ASN A 79 3.47 3.06 -13.62
C ASN A 79 4.60 3.99 -14.12
N CYS A 80 5.83 3.78 -13.62
CA CYS A 80 7.03 4.57 -13.90
C CYS A 80 7.08 5.99 -13.30
N GLU A 81 6.12 6.38 -12.44
CA GLU A 81 6.11 7.68 -11.77
C GLU A 81 6.28 7.53 -10.25
N TYR A 82 7.17 8.33 -9.65
CA TYR A 82 7.32 8.36 -8.19
C TYR A 82 6.10 9.00 -7.55
N LEU A 83 5.57 8.34 -6.52
CA LEU A 83 4.54 8.92 -5.67
C LEU A 83 5.18 9.92 -4.71
N GLU A 84 4.70 11.16 -4.74
CA GLU A 84 5.06 12.19 -3.77
C GLU A 84 4.19 12.04 -2.52
N LEU A 85 4.78 11.46 -1.47
CA LEU A 85 4.09 11.14 -0.23
C LEU A 85 4.66 11.95 0.93
N ASP A 86 3.79 12.58 1.73
CA ASP A 86 4.18 13.19 3.01
C ASP A 86 4.46 12.07 4.04
N ARG A 87 5.72 11.67 4.12
CA ARG A 87 6.16 10.52 4.93
C ARG A 87 5.95 10.72 6.42
N ASP A 88 6.12 11.94 6.92
CA ASP A 88 5.98 12.25 8.34
C ASP A 88 4.51 12.13 8.75
N LEU A 89 3.61 12.68 7.94
CA LEU A 89 2.17 12.54 8.14
C LEU A 89 1.72 11.07 8.10
N ILE A 90 2.20 10.32 7.12
CA ILE A 90 1.86 8.91 6.96
C ILE A 90 2.40 8.09 8.12
N LEU A 91 3.67 8.26 8.50
CA LEU A 91 4.26 7.52 9.61
C LEU A 91 3.50 7.74 10.92
N ASP A 92 3.14 8.99 11.23
CA ASP A 92 2.36 9.33 12.41
C ASP A 92 1.01 8.60 12.44
N LEU A 93 0.36 8.45 11.29
CA LEU A 93 -0.88 7.70 11.16
C LEU A 93 -0.65 6.20 11.40
N PHE A 94 0.34 5.63 10.73
CA PHE A 94 0.65 4.20 10.86
C PHE A 94 1.01 3.82 12.29
N ILE A 95 1.77 4.66 13.01
CA ILE A 95 2.08 4.43 14.43
C ILE A 95 0.82 4.50 15.29
N LYS A 96 -0.01 5.54 15.11
CA LYS A 96 -1.27 5.72 15.87
C LYS A 96 -2.25 4.56 15.65
N PHE A 97 -2.25 4.01 14.44
CA PHE A 97 -3.16 2.93 14.05
C PHE A 97 -2.47 1.57 13.98
N LYS A 98 -1.27 1.39 14.54
CA LYS A 98 -0.53 0.12 14.48
C LYS A 98 -1.36 -1.08 14.93
N ASP A 99 -2.16 -0.91 15.98
CA ASP A 99 -3.02 -1.96 16.53
C ASP A 99 -4.40 -2.03 15.85
N ASN A 100 -4.75 -1.03 15.04
CA ASN A 100 -6.05 -0.89 14.38
C ASN A 100 -5.90 -0.26 13.00
N PHE A 101 -5.04 -0.84 12.15
CA PHE A 101 -4.72 -0.28 10.84
C PHE A 101 -5.97 -0.15 9.93
N ASN A 102 -7.00 -0.93 10.24
CA ASN A 102 -8.31 -0.89 9.61
C ASN A 102 -9.19 0.32 10.01
N LEU A 103 -8.77 1.18 10.95
CA LEU A 103 -9.51 2.35 11.44
C LEU A 103 -8.96 3.70 10.94
N ILE A 104 -8.09 3.70 9.93
CA ILE A 104 -7.59 4.94 9.33
C ILE A 104 -8.76 5.74 8.75
N GLU A 105 -9.21 6.78 9.46
CA GLU A 105 -10.26 7.68 9.02
C GLU A 105 -9.76 8.68 7.95
N SER A 106 -10.63 8.98 6.99
CA SER A 106 -10.30 9.53 5.66
C SER A 106 -9.75 10.96 5.61
N GLN A 107 -9.82 11.73 6.69
CA GLN A 107 -9.50 13.17 6.65
C GLN A 107 -8.01 13.49 6.68
N LEU A 108 -7.19 12.68 7.37
CA LEU A 108 -5.74 12.93 7.48
C LEU A 108 -4.94 12.31 6.32
N VAL A 109 -5.58 11.50 5.48
CA VAL A 109 -4.90 10.64 4.50
C VAL A 109 -5.42 10.84 3.08
N GLN A 110 -6.09 11.96 2.82
CA GLN A 110 -6.73 12.24 1.51
C GLN A 110 -5.78 11.97 0.34
N GLN A 111 -4.50 12.35 0.48
CA GLN A 111 -3.47 12.09 -0.54
C GLN A 111 -3.31 10.58 -0.88
N LEU A 112 -3.33 9.68 0.11
CA LEU A 112 -3.24 8.24 -0.18
C LEU A 112 -4.56 7.69 -0.75
N PHE A 113 -5.70 8.19 -0.29
CA PHE A 113 -7.00 7.79 -0.82
C PHE A 113 -7.24 8.29 -2.26
N GLU A 114 -6.55 9.37 -2.67
CA GLU A 114 -6.59 9.89 -4.04
C GLU A 114 -5.76 9.07 -5.03
N ILE A 115 -4.76 8.31 -4.56
CA ILE A 115 -3.96 7.42 -5.38
C ILE A 115 -4.74 6.13 -5.63
N LYS A 116 -5.54 6.15 -6.70
CA LYS A 116 -6.38 5.03 -7.13
C LYS A 116 -5.56 4.00 -7.89
N LEU A 117 -5.74 2.73 -7.55
CA LEU A 117 -5.13 1.62 -8.26
C LEU A 117 -6.11 1.06 -9.30
N GLN A 118 -5.58 0.71 -10.45
CA GLN A 118 -6.29 0.15 -11.58
C GLN A 118 -5.76 -1.23 -11.93
N ASN A 119 -6.58 -2.00 -12.63
CA ASN A 119 -6.14 -3.29 -13.15
C ASN A 119 -4.99 -3.10 -14.14
N GLY A 120 -3.92 -3.86 -13.96
CA GLY A 120 -2.70 -3.77 -14.76
C GLY A 120 -1.66 -2.79 -14.23
N ASP A 121 -1.92 -2.09 -13.11
CA ASP A 121 -0.92 -1.20 -12.52
C ASP A 121 0.33 -1.96 -12.08
N GLU A 122 1.47 -1.33 -12.32
CA GLU A 122 2.80 -1.80 -11.93
C GLU A 122 3.35 -0.91 -10.82
N ILE A 123 3.70 -1.54 -9.70
CA ILE A 123 4.20 -0.87 -8.51
C ILE A 123 5.61 -1.35 -8.25
N VAL A 124 6.53 -0.43 -8.01
CA VAL A 124 7.91 -0.75 -7.65
C VAL A 124 8.24 -0.13 -6.32
N ILE A 125 8.72 -0.97 -5.40
CA ILE A 125 9.30 -0.53 -4.12
C ILE A 125 10.80 -0.36 -4.34
N VAL A 126 11.26 0.90 -4.28
CA VAL A 126 12.65 1.30 -4.48
C VAL A 126 13.28 1.62 -3.13
N PRO A 127 14.03 0.69 -2.51
CA PRO A 127 14.70 0.98 -1.25
C PRO A 127 15.82 2.00 -1.44
N PRO A 128 16.31 2.61 -0.35
CA PRO A 128 17.47 3.47 -0.43
C PRO A 128 18.66 2.65 -0.92
N VAL A 129 19.43 3.20 -1.86
CA VAL A 129 20.69 2.57 -2.26
C VAL A 129 21.66 2.68 -1.09
N SER A 130 22.12 1.56 -0.54
CA SER A 130 23.33 1.60 0.26
C SER A 130 24.47 1.82 -0.72
N SER A 131 25.12 2.97 -0.63
CA SER A 131 26.43 3.18 -1.23
C SER A 131 27.41 2.29 -0.46
N GLY A 132 27.53 1.04 -0.90
CA GLY A 132 28.62 0.15 -0.50
C GLY A 132 29.97 0.71 -0.92
#